data_AF-A0A8C0X9Y7-F1
#
_entry.id   AF-A0A8C0X9Y7-F1
#
_cell.length_a   1.000
_cell.length_b   1.000
_cell.length_c   1.000
_cell.angle_alpha   90.00
_cell.angle_beta   90.00
_cell.angle_gamma   90.00
#
_symmetry.space_group_name_H-M   'P 1'
#
loop_
_entity.id
_entity.type
_entity.pdbx_description
1 polymer ?
#
loop_
_entity_poly.entity_id
_entity_poly.type
_entity_poly.pdbx_seq_one_letter_code
_entity_poly.pdbx_strand_id
1 'polypeptide(L)'
;MAAFRDIEEVSQGLLSLLGVNRAEAQQRRLLGRHEQVLERLLETQDGAEQRLRETLAVEKEVAQSLLECKEHVCQRGVELEQLKAELQKSAEEDARLQRSLTCRTQLTRELQELREMEADLERQEKEVDEDTTVTIPSAVYVAQLYHQISKIEWDYECEPGMITGIHHGPSVAQPIHLDSTQLSKQFVSDYLWSLVDTRW
;
A
#
# COMPACT_ATOMS: atom_id res chain seq x y z
N MET A 1 -65.59 1.85 -122.45
CA MET A 1 -65.45 0.92 -121.30
C MET A 1 -64.00 0.57 -120.93
N ALA A 2 -62.97 0.98 -121.69
CA ALA A 2 -61.57 0.76 -121.31
C ALA A 2 -61.10 1.77 -120.23
N ALA A 3 -61.33 3.07 -120.46
CA ALA A 3 -60.86 4.15 -119.57
C ALA A 3 -61.30 4.07 -118.09
N PHE A 4 -62.44 3.45 -117.79
CA PHE A 4 -62.93 3.30 -116.40
C PHE A 4 -62.18 2.18 -115.64
N ARG A 5 -61.80 1.10 -116.34
CA ARG A 5 -60.99 0.02 -115.77
C ARG A 5 -59.56 0.46 -115.53
N ASP A 6 -59.01 1.25 -116.45
CA ASP A 6 -57.68 1.83 -116.29
C ASP A 6 -57.63 2.77 -115.07
N ILE A 7 -58.70 3.53 -114.81
CA ILE A 7 -58.82 4.39 -113.62
C ILE A 7 -58.96 3.59 -112.32
N GLU A 8 -59.72 2.48 -112.33
CA GLU A 8 -59.86 1.60 -111.18
C GLU A 8 -58.55 0.89 -110.83
N GLU A 9 -57.80 0.40 -111.83
CA GLU A 9 -56.47 -0.19 -111.64
C GLU A 9 -55.46 0.84 -111.10
N VAL A 10 -55.50 2.08 -111.60
CA VAL A 10 -54.69 3.17 -111.05
C VAL A 10 -55.10 3.50 -109.61
N SER A 11 -56.39 3.50 -109.30
CA SER A 11 -56.89 3.76 -107.94
C SER A 11 -56.53 2.65 -106.94
N GLN A 12 -56.58 1.38 -107.37
CA GLN A 12 -56.15 0.23 -106.58
C GLN A 12 -54.63 0.20 -106.42
N GLY A 13 -53.88 0.57 -107.47
CA GLY A 13 -52.43 0.78 -107.41
C GLY A 13 -52.06 1.85 -106.38
N LEU A 14 -52.73 3.01 -106.40
CA LEU A 14 -52.53 4.09 -105.44
C LEU A 14 -52.91 3.68 -104.00
N LEU A 15 -53.99 2.94 -103.82
CA LEU A 15 -54.39 2.42 -102.50
C LEU A 15 -53.40 1.38 -101.95
N SER A 16 -52.83 0.53 -102.81
CA SER A 16 -51.78 -0.42 -102.41
C SER A 16 -50.50 0.31 -101.99
N LEU A 17 -50.08 1.34 -102.73
CA LEU A 17 -48.93 2.17 -102.39
C LEU A 17 -49.16 2.97 -101.10
N LEU A 18 -50.36 3.51 -100.89
CA LEU A 18 -50.73 4.19 -99.64
C LEU A 18 -50.78 3.21 -98.45
N GLY A 19 -51.25 1.98 -98.65
CA GLY A 19 -51.24 0.92 -97.65
C GLY A 19 -49.83 0.49 -97.25
N VAL A 20 -48.94 0.30 -98.23
CA VAL A 20 -47.52 0.01 -98.03
C VAL A 20 -46.83 1.16 -97.30
N ASN A 21 -47.06 2.41 -97.71
CA ASN A 21 -46.48 3.58 -97.06
C ASN A 21 -46.98 3.76 -95.61
N ARG A 22 -48.26 3.44 -95.32
CA ARG A 22 -48.80 3.46 -93.96
C ARG A 22 -48.20 2.36 -93.08
N ALA A 23 -48.04 1.15 -93.60
CA ALA A 23 -47.39 0.04 -92.91
C ALA A 23 -45.90 0.34 -92.64
N GLU A 24 -45.20 0.91 -93.62
CA GLU A 24 -43.81 1.33 -93.49
C GLU A 24 -43.65 2.47 -92.47
N ALA A 25 -44.57 3.44 -92.46
CA ALA A 25 -44.60 4.51 -91.46
C ALA A 25 -44.97 4.02 -90.04
N GLN A 26 -45.73 2.92 -89.91
CA GLN A 26 -45.96 2.25 -88.63
C GLN A 26 -44.71 1.47 -88.18
N GLN A 27 -44.04 0.79 -89.11
CA GLN A 27 -42.82 0.04 -88.82
C GLN A 27 -41.68 0.97 -88.38
N ARG A 28 -41.49 2.11 -89.05
CA ARG A 28 -40.51 3.14 -88.62
C ARG A 28 -40.81 3.69 -87.22
N ARG A 29 -42.09 3.87 -86.88
CA ARG A 29 -42.50 4.32 -85.53
C ARG A 29 -42.27 3.26 -84.46
N LEU A 30 -42.49 1.99 -84.76
CA LEU A 30 -42.18 0.89 -83.84
C LEU A 30 -40.67 0.74 -83.65
N LEU A 31 -39.89 0.78 -84.75
CA LEU A 31 -38.42 0.75 -84.69
C LEU A 31 -37.87 1.90 -83.84
N GLY A 32 -38.32 3.14 -84.05
CA GLY A 32 -37.88 4.27 -83.24
C GLY A 32 -38.28 4.16 -81.76
N ARG A 33 -39.40 3.50 -81.42
CA ARG A 33 -39.75 3.19 -80.03
C ARG A 33 -38.85 2.11 -79.43
N HIS A 34 -38.50 1.09 -80.20
CA HIS A 34 -37.57 0.05 -79.78
C HIS A 34 -36.17 0.62 -79.55
N GLU A 35 -35.69 1.50 -80.44
CA GLU A 35 -34.44 2.23 -80.29
C GLU A 35 -34.44 3.05 -78.99
N GLN A 36 -35.48 3.84 -78.71
CA GLN A 36 -35.60 4.59 -77.44
C GLN A 36 -35.62 3.70 -76.19
N VAL A 37 -36.25 2.52 -76.26
CA VAL A 37 -36.27 1.58 -75.14
C VAL A 37 -34.88 0.98 -74.93
N LEU A 38 -34.17 0.64 -76.01
CA LEU A 38 -32.79 0.13 -75.93
C LEU A 38 -31.85 1.20 -75.37
N GLU A 39 -31.95 2.45 -75.81
CA GLU A 39 -31.17 3.57 -75.28
C GLU A 39 -31.38 3.72 -73.76
N ARG A 40 -32.63 3.73 -73.28
CA ARG A 40 -32.92 3.81 -71.84
C ARG A 40 -32.40 2.61 -71.06
N LEU A 41 -32.47 1.41 -71.64
CA LEU A 41 -31.92 0.20 -71.01
C LEU A 41 -30.39 0.28 -70.90
N LEU A 42 -29.71 0.79 -71.93
CA LEU A 42 -28.27 1.02 -71.89
C LEU A 42 -27.91 2.09 -70.86
N GLU A 43 -28.60 3.24 -70.84
CA GLU A 43 -28.37 4.30 -69.84
C GLU A 43 -28.57 3.82 -68.40
N THR A 44 -29.62 3.02 -68.15
CA THR A 44 -29.88 2.45 -66.83
C THR A 44 -28.87 1.39 -66.44
N GLN A 45 -28.41 0.57 -67.41
CA GLN A 45 -27.31 -0.37 -67.21
C GLN A 45 -26.01 0.37 -66.86
N ASP A 46 -25.61 1.36 -67.66
CA ASP A 46 -24.40 2.15 -67.44
C ASP A 46 -24.43 2.85 -66.07
N GLY A 47 -25.58 3.44 -65.72
CA GLY A 47 -25.79 4.06 -64.42
C GLY A 47 -25.83 3.06 -63.25
N ALA A 48 -26.20 1.81 -63.47
CA ALA A 48 -26.11 0.75 -62.46
C ALA A 48 -24.66 0.26 -62.32
N GLU A 49 -23.95 0.07 -63.41
CA GLU A 49 -22.53 -0.30 -63.42
C GLU A 49 -21.66 0.76 -62.73
N GLN A 50 -21.93 2.04 -62.98
CA GLN A 50 -21.21 3.13 -62.32
C GLN A 50 -21.45 3.10 -60.80
N ARG A 51 -22.70 2.93 -60.36
CA ARG A 51 -23.02 2.79 -58.92
C ARG A 51 -22.37 1.57 -58.28
N LEU A 52 -22.29 0.45 -59.00
CA LEU A 52 -21.57 -0.74 -58.51
C LEU A 52 -20.07 -0.48 -58.35
N ARG A 53 -19.44 0.23 -59.31
CA ARG A 53 -18.02 0.61 -59.21
C ARG A 53 -17.77 1.54 -58.04
N GLU A 54 -18.64 2.53 -57.82
CA GLU A 54 -18.57 3.45 -56.68
C GLU A 54 -18.74 2.71 -55.36
N THR A 55 -19.73 1.82 -55.26
CA THR A 55 -19.97 1.01 -54.04
C THR A 55 -18.75 0.13 -53.73
N LEU A 56 -18.18 -0.52 -54.75
CA LEU A 56 -17.01 -1.37 -54.59
C LEU A 56 -15.74 -0.57 -54.23
N ALA A 57 -15.62 0.69 -54.66
CA ALA A 57 -14.54 1.58 -54.23
C ALA A 57 -14.69 1.93 -52.74
N VAL A 58 -15.88 2.35 -52.32
CA VAL A 58 -16.18 2.65 -50.91
C VAL A 58 -15.98 1.42 -50.02
N GLU A 59 -16.43 0.24 -50.46
CA GLU A 59 -16.21 -1.01 -49.71
C GLU A 59 -14.72 -1.32 -49.51
N LYS A 60 -13.88 -1.07 -50.51
CA LYS A 60 -12.42 -1.24 -50.40
C LYS A 60 -11.81 -0.26 -49.40
N GLU A 61 -12.21 1.00 -49.44
CA GLU A 61 -11.75 2.02 -48.49
C GLU A 61 -12.14 1.68 -47.06
N VAL A 62 -13.38 1.22 -46.85
CA VAL A 62 -13.87 0.78 -45.54
C VAL A 62 -13.10 -0.45 -45.07
N ALA A 63 -12.85 -1.42 -45.95
CA ALA A 63 -12.08 -2.62 -45.61
C ALA A 63 -10.64 -2.29 -45.20
N GLN A 64 -9.98 -1.37 -45.91
CA GLN A 64 -8.63 -0.89 -45.57
C GLN A 64 -8.63 -0.14 -44.22
N SER A 65 -9.55 0.81 -44.03
CA SER A 65 -9.70 1.56 -42.77
C SER A 65 -9.96 0.63 -41.57
N LEU A 66 -10.71 -0.46 -41.79
CA LEU A 66 -10.99 -1.45 -40.76
C LEU A 66 -9.76 -2.29 -40.41
N LEU A 67 -8.90 -2.62 -41.39
CA LEU A 67 -7.63 -3.29 -41.15
C LEU A 67 -6.68 -2.38 -40.35
N GLU A 68 -6.52 -1.13 -40.76
CA GLU A 68 -5.70 -0.13 -40.05
C GLU A 68 -6.19 0.06 -38.60
N CYS A 69 -7.51 0.20 -38.41
CA CYS A 69 -8.11 0.26 -37.08
C CYS A 69 -7.77 -0.98 -36.23
N LYS A 70 -7.84 -2.19 -36.81
CA LYS A 70 -7.49 -3.43 -36.09
C LYS A 70 -6.02 -3.44 -35.69
N GLU A 71 -5.12 -3.05 -36.57
CA GLU A 71 -3.69 -2.97 -36.29
C GLU A 71 -3.40 -1.99 -35.14
N HIS A 72 -4.02 -0.81 -35.16
CA HIS A 72 -3.90 0.17 -34.08
C HIS A 72 -4.44 -0.35 -32.75
N VAL A 73 -5.56 -1.07 -32.75
CA VAL A 73 -6.11 -1.70 -31.53
C VAL A 73 -5.16 -2.77 -31.00
N CYS A 74 -4.56 -3.59 -31.87
CA CYS A 74 -3.57 -4.57 -31.46
C CYS A 74 -2.32 -3.90 -30.86
N GLN A 75 -1.79 -2.85 -31.49
CA GLN A 75 -0.64 -2.10 -30.99
C GLN A 75 -0.92 -1.48 -29.62
N ARG A 76 -2.04 -0.76 -29.49
CA ARG A 76 -2.47 -0.19 -28.20
C ARG A 76 -2.73 -1.26 -27.13
N GLY A 77 -3.22 -2.43 -27.53
CA GLY A 77 -3.37 -3.58 -26.63
C GLY A 77 -2.03 -4.01 -26.04
N VAL A 78 -0.98 -4.10 -26.87
CA VAL A 78 0.38 -4.42 -26.41
C VAL A 78 0.94 -3.33 -25.49
N GLU A 79 0.80 -2.05 -25.85
CA GLU A 79 1.23 -0.91 -25.01
C GLU A 79 0.52 -0.92 -23.64
N LEU A 80 -0.78 -1.25 -23.64
CA LEU A 80 -1.58 -1.31 -22.42
C LEU A 80 -1.15 -2.47 -21.52
N GLU A 81 -0.81 -3.63 -22.09
CA GLU A 81 -0.23 -4.74 -21.31
C GLU A 81 1.17 -4.41 -20.78
N GLN A 82 1.99 -3.66 -21.53
CA GLN A 82 3.29 -3.16 -21.04
C GLN A 82 3.11 -2.20 -19.87
N LEU A 83 2.22 -1.21 -19.99
CA LEU A 83 1.91 -0.27 -18.91
C LEU A 83 1.35 -0.96 -17.67
N LYS A 84 0.51 -1.98 -17.83
CA LYS A 84 0.04 -2.80 -16.71
C LYS A 84 1.18 -3.53 -16.01
N ALA A 85 2.11 -4.11 -16.77
CA ALA A 85 3.27 -4.80 -16.21
C ALA A 85 4.21 -3.84 -15.47
N GLU A 86 4.41 -2.62 -15.99
CA GLU A 86 5.16 -1.56 -15.31
C GLU A 86 4.47 -1.10 -14.02
N LEU A 87 3.15 -0.91 -14.06
CA LEU A 87 2.36 -0.55 -12.88
C LEU A 87 2.43 -1.65 -11.80
N GLN A 88 2.37 -2.93 -12.19
CA GLN A 88 2.53 -4.05 -11.27
C GLN A 88 3.92 -4.05 -10.63
N LYS A 89 4.99 -3.85 -11.41
CA LYS A 89 6.35 -3.74 -10.88
C LYS A 89 6.49 -2.57 -9.90
N SER A 90 5.97 -1.40 -10.25
CA SER A 90 5.98 -0.24 -9.35
C SER A 90 5.23 -0.52 -8.06
N ALA A 91 4.07 -1.19 -8.13
CA ALA A 91 3.30 -1.55 -6.94
C ALA A 91 4.04 -2.57 -6.05
N GLU A 92 4.76 -3.52 -6.64
CA GLU A 92 5.61 -4.47 -5.91
C GLU A 92 6.78 -3.76 -5.21
N GLU A 93 7.41 -2.80 -5.88
CA GLU A 93 8.46 -1.95 -5.33
C GLU A 93 7.94 -1.10 -4.17
N ASP A 94 6.78 -0.46 -4.33
CA ASP A 94 6.12 0.31 -3.27
C ASP A 94 5.80 -0.57 -2.06
N ALA A 95 5.25 -1.77 -2.28
CA ALA A 95 4.98 -2.72 -1.21
C ALA A 95 6.27 -3.20 -0.51
N ARG A 96 7.39 -3.31 -1.24
CA ARG A 96 8.70 -3.62 -0.65
C ARG A 96 9.22 -2.46 0.19
N LEU A 97 9.10 -1.23 -0.30
CA LEU A 97 9.50 -0.03 0.43
C LEU A 97 8.66 0.15 1.70
N GLN A 98 7.34 -0.04 1.64
CA GLN A 98 6.47 -0.01 2.82
C GLN A 98 6.87 -1.04 3.89
N ARG A 99 7.20 -2.27 3.47
CA ARG A 99 7.75 -3.30 4.38
C ARG A 99 9.09 -2.87 5.00
N SER A 100 9.96 -2.24 4.23
CA SER A 100 11.24 -1.73 4.77
C SER A 100 11.04 -0.57 5.76
N LEU A 101 10.09 0.32 5.49
CA LEU A 101 9.76 1.46 6.35
C LEU A 101 9.18 0.99 7.69
N THR A 102 8.24 0.04 7.64
CA THR A 102 7.63 -0.56 8.85
C THR A 102 8.68 -1.28 9.71
N CYS A 103 9.57 -2.06 9.09
CA CYS A 103 10.70 -2.68 9.80
C CYS A 103 11.62 -1.62 10.44
N ARG A 104 11.96 -0.55 9.71
CA ARG A 104 12.76 0.55 10.27
C ARG A 104 12.09 1.21 11.46
N THR A 105 10.78 1.42 11.42
CA THR A 105 10.06 2.00 12.57
C THR A 105 10.06 1.07 13.78
N GLN A 106 9.96 -0.25 13.58
CA GLN A 106 10.07 -1.24 14.66
C GLN A 106 11.48 -1.23 15.28
N LEU A 107 12.53 -1.28 14.45
CA LEU A 107 13.92 -1.19 14.92
C LEU A 107 14.19 0.11 15.69
N THR A 108 13.62 1.23 15.25
CA THR A 108 13.77 2.51 15.95
C THR A 108 13.15 2.47 17.34
N ARG A 109 12.00 1.80 17.46
CA ARG A 109 11.32 1.59 18.75
C ARG A 109 12.15 0.70 19.67
N GLU A 110 12.64 -0.43 19.17
CA GLU A 110 13.51 -1.34 19.95
C GLU A 110 14.78 -0.63 20.44
N LEU A 111 15.40 0.21 19.60
CA LEU A 111 16.53 1.04 20.00
C LEU A 111 16.19 2.03 21.12
N GLN A 112 14.97 2.57 21.14
CA GLN A 112 14.54 3.49 22.18
C GLN A 112 14.27 2.74 23.49
N GLU A 113 13.63 1.58 23.44
CA GLU A 113 13.42 0.70 24.59
C GLU A 113 14.77 0.26 25.20
N LEU A 114 15.77 -0.07 24.37
CA LEU A 114 17.12 -0.39 24.83
C LEU A 114 17.81 0.78 25.53
N ARG A 115 17.68 2.00 25.02
CA ARG A 115 18.24 3.20 25.65
C ARG A 115 17.61 3.52 27.00
N GLU A 116 16.30 3.30 27.13
CA GLU A 116 15.59 3.46 28.39
C GLU A 116 16.12 2.46 29.43
N MET A 117 16.27 1.18 29.04
CA MET A 117 16.86 0.16 29.91
C MET A 117 18.32 0.45 30.29
N GLU A 118 19.12 0.95 29.35
CA GLU A 118 20.51 1.38 29.63
C GLU A 118 20.55 2.50 30.67
N ALA A 119 19.72 3.53 30.51
CA ALA A 119 19.64 4.64 31.47
C ALA A 119 19.13 4.17 32.85
N ASP A 120 18.21 3.21 32.91
CA ASP A 120 17.73 2.64 34.17
C ASP A 120 18.83 1.84 34.88
N LEU A 121 19.61 1.04 34.13
CA LEU A 121 20.75 0.32 34.66
C LEU A 121 21.84 1.26 35.19
N GLU A 122 22.16 2.34 34.47
CA GLU A 122 23.13 3.34 34.93
C GLU A 122 22.70 4.02 36.24
N ARG A 123 21.40 4.21 36.46
CA ARG A 123 20.90 4.75 37.74
C ARG A 123 21.06 3.73 38.86
N GLN A 124 20.69 2.47 38.61
CA GLN A 124 20.86 1.40 39.59
C GLN A 124 22.33 1.18 39.96
N GLU A 125 23.24 1.25 38.98
CA GLU A 125 24.68 1.15 39.22
C GLU A 125 25.17 2.26 40.16
N LYS A 126 24.75 3.51 39.92
CA LYS A 126 25.09 4.64 40.80
C LYS A 126 24.54 4.47 42.21
N GLU A 127 23.28 4.02 42.35
CA GLU A 127 22.68 3.75 43.66
C GLU A 127 23.47 2.68 44.43
N VAL A 128 23.83 1.59 43.75
CA VAL A 128 24.63 0.51 44.35
C VAL A 128 26.05 0.99 44.71
N ASP A 129 26.65 1.83 43.86
CA ASP A 129 27.96 2.42 44.13
C ASP A 129 27.91 3.35 45.35
N GLU A 130 26.89 4.20 45.47
CA GLU A 130 26.70 5.08 46.63
C GLU A 130 26.55 4.27 47.92
N ASP A 131 25.75 3.20 47.88
CA ASP A 131 25.58 2.32 49.04
C ASP A 131 26.88 1.60 49.41
N THR A 132 27.58 1.07 48.41
CA THR A 132 28.81 0.29 48.62
C THR A 132 29.98 1.17 49.08
N THR A 133 30.10 2.39 48.55
CA THR A 133 31.27 3.25 48.80
C THR A 133 31.08 4.21 49.96
N VAL A 134 29.85 4.60 50.28
CA VAL A 134 29.58 5.63 51.30
C VAL A 134 28.80 5.05 52.47
N THR A 135 27.63 4.47 52.23
CA THR A 135 26.71 4.14 53.33
C THR A 135 27.19 2.93 54.13
N ILE A 136 27.59 1.84 53.46
CA ILE A 136 28.07 0.63 54.12
C ILE A 136 29.37 0.90 54.91
N PRO A 137 30.44 1.52 54.34
CA PRO A 137 31.66 1.78 55.10
C PRO A 137 31.43 2.76 56.25
N SER A 138 30.57 3.77 56.08
CA SER A 138 30.21 4.72 57.15
C SER A 138 29.47 4.02 58.29
N ALA A 139 28.46 3.20 57.98
CA ALA A 139 27.72 2.44 59.00
C ALA A 139 28.64 1.45 59.74
N VAL A 140 29.54 0.77 59.02
CA VAL A 140 30.56 -0.10 59.62
C VAL A 140 31.49 0.70 60.53
N TYR A 141 31.96 1.88 60.10
CA TYR A 141 32.82 2.73 60.90
C TYR A 141 32.11 3.24 62.17
N VAL A 142 30.84 3.65 62.06
CA VAL A 142 30.03 4.08 63.21
C VAL A 142 29.81 2.92 64.19
N ALA A 143 29.48 1.73 63.70
CA ALA A 143 29.33 0.54 64.55
C ALA A 143 30.66 0.19 65.25
N GLN A 144 31.78 0.26 64.53
CA GLN A 144 33.12 0.06 65.08
C GLN A 144 33.47 1.12 66.13
N LEU A 145 33.13 2.40 65.90
CA LEU A 145 33.33 3.47 66.88
C LEU A 145 32.53 3.22 68.16
N TYR A 146 31.24 2.87 68.05
CA TYR A 146 30.43 2.55 69.21
C TYR A 146 31.01 1.38 69.99
N HIS A 147 31.48 0.34 69.32
CA HIS A 147 32.16 -0.77 69.97
C HIS A 147 33.51 -0.33 70.56
N GLN A 148 34.29 0.52 69.89
CA GLN A 148 35.58 0.99 70.42
C GLN A 148 35.44 1.86 71.66
N ILE A 149 34.42 2.72 71.70
CA ILE A 149 34.14 3.63 72.81
C ILE A 149 33.52 2.87 73.98
N SER A 150 32.46 2.09 73.71
CA SER A 150 31.73 1.41 74.78
C SER A 150 32.37 0.10 75.21
N LYS A 151 33.15 -0.56 74.34
CA LYS A 151 33.62 -1.95 74.50
C LYS A 151 32.49 -2.96 74.73
N ILE A 152 31.25 -2.62 74.36
CA ILE A 152 30.10 -3.49 74.50
C ILE A 152 29.87 -4.25 73.20
N GLU A 153 29.59 -5.53 73.32
CA GLU A 153 29.02 -6.37 72.27
C GLU A 153 27.59 -6.72 72.67
N TRP A 154 26.63 -6.40 71.80
CA TRP A 154 25.21 -6.66 72.06
C TRP A 154 24.83 -8.05 71.56
N ASP A 155 24.00 -8.74 72.33
CA ASP A 155 23.36 -9.97 71.90
C ASP A 155 22.05 -9.62 71.17
N TYR A 156 21.99 -9.97 69.88
CA TYR A 156 20.84 -9.68 69.03
C TYR A 156 19.80 -10.81 69.03
N GLU A 157 20.06 -11.94 69.70
CA GLU A 157 19.16 -13.09 69.79
C GLU A 157 18.27 -13.06 71.05
N CYS A 158 17.97 -11.87 71.57
CA CYS A 158 17.20 -11.66 72.80
C CYS A 158 15.80 -11.08 72.57
N GLU A 159 14.93 -11.16 73.59
CA GLU A 159 13.53 -10.73 73.51
C GLU A 159 13.40 -9.21 73.22
N PRO A 160 12.40 -8.77 72.41
CA PRO A 160 12.18 -7.36 72.12
C PRO A 160 11.89 -6.56 73.39
N GLY A 161 12.86 -5.73 73.80
CA GLY A 161 12.78 -4.95 75.05
C GLY A 161 13.81 -5.36 76.11
N MET A 162 14.54 -6.46 75.90
CA MET A 162 15.70 -6.81 76.72
C MET A 162 16.97 -6.25 76.11
N ILE A 163 17.79 -5.60 76.94
CA ILE A 163 19.10 -5.07 76.57
C ILE A 163 20.15 -6.00 77.19
N THR A 164 20.69 -6.88 76.37
CA THR A 164 21.62 -7.94 76.75
C THR A 164 22.92 -7.82 75.96
N GLY A 165 24.04 -7.97 76.63
CA GLY A 165 25.34 -7.85 75.99
C GLY A 165 26.50 -8.14 76.93
N ILE A 166 27.71 -7.96 76.44
CA ILE A 166 28.96 -8.20 77.17
C ILE A 166 29.82 -6.94 77.06
N HIS A 167 30.24 -6.39 78.20
CA HIS A 167 31.22 -5.31 78.25
C HIS A 167 32.63 -5.87 78.42
N HIS A 168 33.52 -5.57 77.48
CA HIS A 168 34.91 -5.99 77.44
C HIS A 168 35.83 -4.92 78.06
N GLY A 169 35.86 -4.84 79.39
CA GLY A 169 36.77 -3.98 80.13
C GLY A 169 38.20 -4.55 80.25
N PRO A 170 39.18 -3.77 80.75
CA PRO A 170 40.60 -4.16 80.82
C PRO A 170 40.96 -5.31 81.78
N SER A 171 39.99 -5.88 82.50
CA SER A 171 40.24 -6.92 83.51
C SER A 171 39.34 -8.14 83.35
N VAL A 172 38.01 -7.98 83.49
CA VAL A 172 37.04 -9.07 83.40
C VAL A 172 35.84 -8.60 82.59
N ALA A 173 35.39 -9.44 81.65
CA ALA A 173 34.18 -9.17 80.86
C ALA A 173 32.94 -9.22 81.77
N GLN A 174 32.08 -8.20 81.68
CA GLN A 174 30.89 -8.08 82.51
C GLN A 174 29.63 -8.29 81.66
N PRO A 175 28.73 -9.22 82.05
CA PRO A 175 27.47 -9.39 81.37
C PRO A 175 26.52 -8.23 81.71
N ILE A 176 25.88 -7.68 80.70
CA ILE A 176 24.83 -6.67 80.80
C ILE A 176 23.51 -7.38 80.54
N HIS A 177 22.55 -7.22 81.44
CA HIS A 177 21.20 -7.74 81.28
C HIS A 177 20.20 -6.80 81.95
N LEU A 178 19.51 -6.01 81.14
CA LEU A 178 18.57 -4.98 81.59
C LEU A 178 17.23 -5.14 80.87
N ASP A 179 16.13 -4.94 81.60
CA ASP A 179 14.80 -4.88 81.01
C ASP A 179 14.42 -3.43 80.72
N SER A 180 14.34 -3.06 79.44
CA SER A 180 14.02 -1.70 79.00
C SER A 180 12.55 -1.33 79.17
N THR A 181 11.67 -2.30 79.47
CA THR A 181 10.25 -2.03 79.74
C THR A 181 10.00 -1.51 81.16
N GLN A 182 10.89 -1.86 82.09
CA GLN A 182 10.78 -1.49 83.51
C GLN A 182 11.68 -0.30 83.90
N LEU A 183 12.70 -0.01 83.08
CA LEU A 183 13.71 1.01 83.36
C LEU A 183 13.54 2.25 82.47
N SER A 184 13.86 3.42 83.01
CA SER A 184 13.82 4.66 82.22
C SER A 184 14.99 4.73 81.23
N LYS A 185 14.78 5.36 80.07
CA LYS A 185 15.84 5.54 79.06
C LYS A 185 17.08 6.26 79.61
N GLN A 186 16.87 7.25 80.49
CA GLN A 186 17.96 7.97 81.16
C GLN A 186 18.77 7.05 82.06
N PHE A 187 18.10 6.24 82.89
CA PHE A 187 18.76 5.30 83.78
C PHE A 187 19.60 4.27 83.01
N VAL A 188 19.06 3.72 81.92
CA VAL A 188 19.79 2.78 81.06
C VAL A 188 21.03 3.43 80.47
N SER A 189 20.92 4.65 79.92
CA SER A 189 22.08 5.36 79.37
C SER A 189 23.15 5.66 80.42
N ASP A 190 22.76 6.20 81.58
CA ASP A 190 23.69 6.53 82.66
C ASP A 190 24.42 5.29 83.18
N TYR A 191 23.69 4.17 83.32
CA TYR A 191 24.27 2.89 83.71
C TYR A 191 25.30 2.40 82.68
N LEU A 192 24.96 2.39 81.40
CA LEU A 192 25.86 1.92 80.35
C LEU A 192 27.14 2.78 80.26
N TRP A 193 27.02 4.10 80.40
CA TRP A 193 28.18 4.99 80.43
C TRP A 193 29.02 4.87 81.70
N SER A 194 28.43 4.46 82.82
CA SER A 194 29.18 4.21 84.06
C SER A 194 30.15 3.02 83.96
N LEU A 195 29.90 2.09 83.03
CA LEU A 195 30.76 0.92 82.78
C LEU A 195 32.02 1.29 81.98
N VAL A 196 31.98 2.39 81.24
CA VAL A 196 33.10 2.85 80.42
C VAL A 196 34.14 3.52 81.31
N ASP A 197 35.39 3.06 81.22
CA ASP A 197 36.49 3.62 82.01
C ASP A 197 36.75 5.09 81.62
N THR A 198 36.77 5.97 82.63
CA THR A 198 37.03 7.41 82.47
C THR A 198 38.49 7.80 82.75
N ARG A 199 39.37 6.81 82.91
CA ARG A 199 40.80 7.00 83.18
C ARG A 199 41.55 7.16 81.85
N TRP A 200 42.33 8.23 81.72
CA TRP A 200 43.14 8.57 80.54
C TRP A 200 44.62 8.26 80.75
#